data_AF-A0A257A9I7-F1
#
_entry.id   AF-A0A257A9I7-F1
#
_cell.length_a   1.000
_cell.length_b   1.000
_cell.length_c   1.000
_cell.angle_alpha   90.00
_cell.angle_beta   90.00
_cell.angle_gamma   90.00
#
_symmetry.space_group_name_H-M   'P 1'
#
loop_
_entity.id
_entity.type
_entity.pdbx_description
1 polymer ?
#
loop_
_entity_poly.entity_id
_entity_poly.type
_entity_poly.pdbx_seq_one_letter_code
_entity_poly.pdbx_strand_id
1 'polypeptide(L)'
;VVVFDEWYMSREVIEFLNNRCLTWVSMAKSNRLILQEDEKWSNLKDYSKEISKDYFKRINQEMGEKRFRWLYETTVVMKNVGEVKLVILKERINSKKCMFLVSNDIMMDGMKIFEYYK
;
A
#
# COMPACT_ATOMS: atom_id res chain seq x y z
N VAL A 1 2.15 -5.63 15.30
CA VAL A 1 1.56 -5.32 13.98
C VAL A 1 0.73 -6.52 13.57
N VAL A 2 -0.54 -6.32 13.23
CA VAL A 2 -1.39 -7.38 12.67
C VAL A 2 -1.21 -7.39 11.16
N VAL A 3 -0.90 -8.54 10.59
CA VAL A 3 -0.69 -8.70 9.14
C VAL A 3 -1.77 -9.62 8.60
N PHE A 4 -2.44 -9.20 7.54
CA PHE A 4 -3.50 -9.99 6.91
C PHE A 4 -3.58 -9.72 5.40
N ASP A 5 -4.15 -10.66 4.66
CA ASP A 5 -4.29 -10.53 3.21
C ASP A 5 -5.52 -9.69 2.81
N GLU A 6 -5.59 -9.37 1.52
CA GLU A 6 -6.61 -8.49 0.95
C GLU A 6 -8.08 -8.97 1.11
N TRP A 7 -8.32 -10.25 1.41
CA TRP A 7 -9.65 -10.79 1.66
C TRP A 7 -10.20 -10.37 3.03
N TYR A 8 -9.32 -10.11 4.00
CA TYR A 8 -9.70 -9.73 5.36
C TYR A 8 -9.79 -8.21 5.56
N MET A 9 -9.52 -7.43 4.51
CA MET A 9 -9.58 -5.96 4.57
C MET A 9 -11.02 -5.43 4.54
N SER A 10 -11.93 -6.01 5.32
CA SER A 10 -13.31 -5.54 5.45
C SER A 10 -13.38 -4.30 6.36
N ARG A 11 -14.45 -3.51 6.24
CA ARG A 11 -14.64 -2.34 7.09
C ARG A 11 -14.67 -2.71 8.57
N GLU A 12 -15.35 -3.80 8.89
CA GLU A 12 -15.56 -4.31 10.25
C GLU A 12 -14.22 -4.73 10.89
N VAL A 13 -13.36 -5.41 10.13
CA VAL A 13 -12.02 -5.80 10.61
C VAL A 13 -11.16 -4.57 10.85
N ILE A 14 -11.14 -3.61 9.91
CA ILE A 14 -10.36 -2.38 10.04
C ILE A 14 -10.84 -1.55 11.24
N GLU A 15 -12.14 -1.34 11.39
CA GLU A 15 -12.73 -0.63 12.53
C GLU A 15 -12.40 -1.34 13.85
N PHE A 16 -12.49 -2.67 13.89
CA PHE A 16 -12.15 -3.46 15.07
C PHE A 16 -10.70 -3.25 15.53
N LEU A 17 -9.76 -3.23 14.58
CA LEU A 17 -8.33 -3.02 14.83
C LEU A 17 -8.03 -1.57 15.23
N ASN A 18 -8.59 -0.60 14.51
CA ASN A 18 -8.39 0.83 14.77
C ASN A 18 -8.95 1.23 16.14
N ASN A 19 -10.12 0.72 16.53
CA ASN A 19 -10.74 0.98 17.84
C ASN A 19 -9.91 0.43 19.02
N ARG A 20 -8.95 -0.45 18.76
CA ARG A 20 -7.99 -0.98 19.75
C ARG A 20 -6.61 -0.37 19.63
N CYS A 21 -6.45 0.67 18.80
CA CYS A 21 -5.18 1.31 18.50
C CYS A 21 -4.11 0.31 18.02
N LEU A 22 -4.52 -0.73 17.30
CA LEU A 22 -3.61 -1.74 16.76
C LEU A 22 -3.09 -1.30 15.39
N THR A 23 -1.76 -1.29 15.23
CA THR A 23 -1.12 -1.13 13.92
C THR A 23 -1.32 -2.37 13.08
N TRP A 24 -1.72 -2.18 11.82
CA TRP A 24 -1.89 -3.25 10.86
C TRP A 24 -1.20 -2.98 9.52
N VAL A 25 -0.88 -4.06 8.81
CA VAL A 25 -0.38 -4.05 7.44
C VAL A 25 -1.19 -5.05 6.62
N SER A 26 -1.65 -4.65 5.45
CA SER A 26 -2.46 -5.52 4.57
C SER A 26 -2.11 -5.33 3.10
N MET A 27 -2.32 -6.37 2.30
CA MET A 27 -2.46 -6.20 0.86
C MET A 27 -3.79 -5.51 0.56
N ALA A 28 -3.81 -4.62 -0.44
CA ALA A 28 -5.02 -3.98 -0.94
C ALA A 28 -5.32 -4.41 -2.37
N LYS A 29 -6.59 -4.75 -2.63
CA LYS A 29 -7.09 -5.00 -4.00
C LYS A 29 -6.94 -3.75 -4.86
N SER A 30 -6.55 -3.95 -6.11
CA SER A 30 -6.30 -2.85 -7.05
C SER A 30 -7.53 -2.00 -7.38
N ASN A 31 -8.74 -2.48 -7.08
CA ASN A 31 -10.00 -1.76 -7.27
C ASN A 31 -10.40 -0.89 -6.05
N ARG A 32 -9.60 -0.86 -4.98
CA ARG A 32 -9.82 0.05 -3.85
C ARG A 32 -9.74 1.49 -4.33
N LEU A 33 -10.68 2.29 -3.86
CA LEU A 33 -10.79 3.70 -4.20
C LEU A 33 -9.99 4.55 -3.21
N ILE A 34 -9.22 5.50 -3.75
CA ILE A 34 -8.50 6.51 -2.99
C ILE A 34 -8.90 7.90 -3.48
N LEU A 35 -8.82 8.88 -2.59
CA LEU A 35 -9.10 10.28 -2.89
C LEU A 35 -7.86 10.91 -3.54
N GLN A 36 -8.05 11.50 -4.72
CA GLN A 36 -7.03 12.26 -5.44
C GLN A 36 -7.03 13.73 -5.00
N GLU A 37 -5.99 14.46 -5.38
CA GLU A 37 -5.84 15.90 -5.09
C GLU A 37 -6.99 16.75 -5.66
N ASP A 38 -7.61 16.32 -6.76
CA ASP A 38 -8.76 16.98 -7.38
C ASP A 38 -10.11 16.57 -6.75
N GLU A 39 -10.07 16.00 -5.54
CA GLU A 39 -11.21 15.49 -4.77
C GLU A 39 -12.00 14.36 -5.46
N LYS A 40 -11.47 13.77 -6.54
CA LYS A 40 -12.10 12.62 -7.19
C LYS A 40 -11.61 11.30 -6.61
N TRP A 41 -12.51 10.33 -6.62
CA TRP A 41 -12.18 8.95 -6.28
C TRP A 41 -11.61 8.24 -7.52
N SER A 42 -10.40 7.74 -7.42
CA SER A 42 -9.80 6.85 -8.42
C SER A 42 -9.38 5.53 -7.78
N ASN A 43 -9.32 4.46 -8.58
CA ASN A 43 -8.86 3.18 -8.05
C ASN A 43 -7.33 3.10 -8.03
N LEU A 44 -6.78 2.27 -7.14
CA LEU A 44 -5.33 2.07 -7.01
C LEU A 44 -4.65 1.66 -8.33
N LYS A 45 -5.33 0.87 -9.18
CA LYS A 45 -4.79 0.45 -10.47
C LYS A 45 -4.55 1.64 -11.39
N ASP A 46 -5.48 2.56 -11.49
CA ASP A 46 -5.37 3.73 -12.37
C ASP A 46 -4.39 4.74 -11.79
N TYR A 47 -4.48 5.03 -10.49
CA TYR A 47 -3.50 5.85 -9.77
C TYR A 47 -2.05 5.37 -9.98
N SER A 48 -1.81 4.05 -9.93
CA SER A 48 -0.46 3.49 -10.10
C SER A 48 0.19 3.76 -11.47
N LYS A 49 -0.62 4.09 -12.48
CA LYS A 49 -0.16 4.40 -13.84
C LYS A 49 0.22 5.88 -14.01
N GLU A 50 -0.32 6.74 -13.18
CA GLU A 50 -0.08 8.19 -13.19
C GLU A 50 1.24 8.55 -12.50
N ILE A 51 1.71 7.71 -11.57
CA ILE A 51 2.96 7.92 -10.86
C ILE A 51 4.16 7.77 -11.80
N SER A 52 4.98 8.82 -11.88
CA SER A 52 6.25 8.79 -12.60
C SER A 52 7.19 7.73 -12.02
N LYS A 53 7.96 7.09 -12.90
CA LYS A 53 8.94 6.07 -12.54
C LYS A 53 10.04 6.62 -11.62
N ASP A 54 10.33 7.91 -11.71
CA ASP A 54 11.40 8.56 -10.95
C ASP A 54 11.09 8.63 -9.44
N TYR A 55 9.83 8.48 -9.05
CA TYR A 55 9.43 8.40 -7.65
C TYR A 55 9.62 7.02 -7.02
N PHE A 56 9.88 5.98 -7.83
CA PHE A 56 10.12 4.64 -7.30
C PHE A 56 11.57 4.49 -6.85
N LYS A 57 11.77 4.08 -5.61
CA LYS A 57 13.05 3.71 -5.02
C LYS A 57 13.36 2.25 -5.30
N ARG A 58 14.63 1.91 -5.53
CA ARG A 58 15.06 0.51 -5.70
C ARG A 58 15.17 -0.17 -4.33
N ILE A 59 14.55 -1.34 -4.19
CA ILE A 59 14.63 -2.18 -2.99
C ILE A 59 16.03 -2.83 -2.96
N ASN A 60 16.71 -2.75 -1.82
CA ASN A 60 18.03 -3.38 -1.66
C ASN A 60 17.90 -4.92 -1.67
N GLN A 61 18.78 -5.60 -2.42
CA GLN A 61 18.71 -7.05 -2.65
C GLN A 61 19.05 -7.90 -1.41
N GLU A 62 19.66 -7.29 -0.40
CA GLU A 62 20.01 -7.94 0.87
C GLU A 62 18.79 -8.46 1.64
N MET A 63 17.60 -7.95 1.33
CA MET A 63 16.35 -8.43 1.95
C MET A 63 15.92 -9.83 1.48
N GLY A 64 16.64 -10.48 0.57
CA GLY A 64 16.35 -11.84 0.10
C GLY A 64 15.05 -11.99 -0.69
N GLU A 65 14.29 -10.90 -0.92
CA GLU A 65 13.10 -10.88 -1.76
C GLU A 65 13.51 -10.64 -3.21
N LYS A 66 13.22 -11.60 -4.10
CA LYS A 66 13.62 -11.54 -5.52
C LYS A 66 12.50 -11.02 -6.42
N ARG A 67 11.26 -11.02 -5.92
CA ARG A 67 10.09 -10.68 -6.72
C ARG A 67 10.00 -9.18 -6.99
N PHE A 68 9.99 -8.36 -5.94
CA PHE A 68 9.85 -6.92 -6.05
C PHE A 68 11.21 -6.22 -6.02
N ARG A 69 11.40 -5.24 -6.90
CA ARG A 69 12.66 -4.48 -7.02
C ARG A 69 12.48 -2.99 -6.84
N TRP A 70 11.23 -2.52 -6.89
CA TRP A 70 10.88 -1.11 -6.88
C TRP A 70 9.75 -0.86 -5.92
N LEU A 71 9.89 0.21 -5.14
CA LEU A 71 8.96 0.62 -4.11
C LEU A 71 8.66 2.10 -4.27
N TYR A 72 7.38 2.44 -4.30
CA TYR A 72 6.90 3.80 -4.10
C TYR A 72 6.04 3.82 -2.86
N GLU A 73 6.12 4.88 -2.07
CA GLU A 73 5.33 5.06 -0.87
C GLU A 73 4.71 6.46 -0.85
N THR A 74 3.51 6.56 -0.28
CA THR A 74 2.80 7.83 -0.10
C THR A 74 1.72 7.67 0.96
N THR A 75 1.04 8.75 1.31
CA THR A 75 -0.13 8.74 2.18
C THR A 75 -1.36 9.08 1.34
N VAL A 76 -2.44 8.33 1.50
CA VAL A 76 -3.69 8.51 0.76
C VAL A 76 -4.90 8.32 1.67
N VAL A 77 -6.02 8.94 1.33
CA VAL A 77 -7.32 8.63 1.95
C VAL A 77 -7.99 7.51 1.15
N MET A 78 -8.17 6.35 1.76
CA MET A 78 -8.83 5.19 1.15
C MET A 78 -10.30 5.09 1.60
N LYS A 79 -11.20 4.87 0.64
CA LYS A 79 -12.64 4.79 0.90
C LYS A 79 -12.97 3.67 1.89
N ASN A 80 -13.78 3.98 2.91
CA ASN A 80 -14.20 3.09 4.00
C ASN A 80 -13.06 2.57 4.90
N VAL A 81 -11.87 3.17 4.80
CA VAL A 81 -10.68 2.79 5.60
C VAL A 81 -10.13 4.01 6.33
N GLY A 82 -10.07 5.15 5.65
CA GLY A 82 -9.49 6.39 6.17
C GLY A 82 -8.10 6.65 5.59
N GLU A 83 -7.33 7.49 6.25
CA GLU A 83 -5.96 7.80 5.86
C GLU A 83 -5.04 6.60 6.11
N VAL A 84 -4.23 6.25 5.11
CA VAL A 84 -3.32 5.09 5.16
C VAL A 84 -1.99 5.42 4.51
N LYS A 85 -0.92 4.80 5.02
CA LYS A 85 0.31 4.66 4.26
C LYS A 85 0.06 3.67 3.12
N LEU A 86 0.27 4.08 1.88
CA LEU A 86 0.21 3.22 0.70
C LEU A 86 1.63 2.93 0.21
N VAL A 87 1.90 1.66 -0.06
CA VAL A 87 3.14 1.19 -0.68
C VAL A 87 2.81 0.46 -1.97
N ILE A 88 3.43 0.87 -3.07
CA ILE A 88 3.28 0.26 -4.39
C ILE A 88 4.57 -0.46 -4.76
N LEU A 89 4.46 -1.77 -4.95
CA LEU A 89 5.58 -2.65 -5.27
C LEU A 89 5.54 -3.06 -6.75
N LYS A 90 6.69 -2.98 -7.42
CA LYS A 90 6.85 -3.43 -8.82
C LYS A 90 8.05 -4.37 -8.96
N GLU A 91 7.86 -5.43 -9.74
CA GLU A 91 8.94 -6.38 -10.10
C GLU A 91 9.94 -5.73 -11.07
N ARG A 92 9.42 -4.94 -12.02
CA ARG A 92 10.19 -4.14 -12.98
C ARG A 92 9.62 -2.73 -13.00
N ILE A 93 10.46 -1.71 -13.14
CA ILE A 93 10.01 -0.31 -13.13
C ILE A 93 8.96 0.01 -14.21
N ASN A 94 9.07 -0.66 -15.37
CA ASN A 94 8.15 -0.52 -16.50
C ASN A 94 6.92 -1.45 -16.42
N SER A 95 6.77 -2.24 -15.34
CA SER A 95 5.66 -3.17 -15.20
C SER A 95 4.34 -2.43 -14.97
N LYS A 96 3.29 -2.84 -15.70
CA LYS A 96 1.90 -2.46 -15.42
C LYS A 96 1.30 -3.24 -14.23
N LYS A 97 1.90 -4.40 -13.90
CA LYS A 97 1.51 -5.18 -12.72
C LYS A 97 2.26 -4.64 -11.51
N CYS A 98 1.51 -4.31 -10.47
CA CYS A 98 2.00 -3.89 -9.17
C CYS A 98 1.21 -4.59 -8.06
N MET A 99 1.80 -4.62 -6.87
CA MET A 99 1.14 -5.02 -5.63
C MET A 99 0.99 -3.78 -4.75
N PHE A 100 -0.11 -3.71 -4.03
CA PHE A 100 -0.41 -2.60 -3.12
C PHE A 100 -0.41 -3.13 -1.69
N LEU A 101 0.42 -2.54 -0.85
CA LEU A 101 0.38 -2.75 0.60
C LEU A 101 -0.09 -1.47 1.26
N VAL A 102 -0.76 -1.60 2.39
CA VAL A 102 -1.30 -0.48 3.15
C VAL A 102 -1.12 -0.69 4.64
N SER A 103 -0.95 0.41 5.38
CA SER A 103 -0.93 0.44 6.84
C SER A 103 -1.73 1.62 7.38
N ASN A 104 -2.34 1.46 8.55
CA ASN A 104 -2.92 2.59 9.30
C ASN A 104 -1.86 3.48 9.98
N ASP A 105 -0.60 3.07 10.04
CA ASP A 105 0.49 3.91 10.52
C ASP A 105 1.09 4.71 9.36
N ILE A 106 0.61 5.94 9.18
CA ILE A 106 1.02 6.87 8.11
C ILE A 106 2.49 7.30 8.21
N MET A 107 3.10 7.15 9.39
CA MET A 107 4.50 7.52 9.63
C MET A 107 5.44 6.33 9.40
N MET A 108 4.90 5.13 9.20
CA MET A 108 5.70 3.94 8.93
C MET A 108 6.41 4.06 7.57
N ASP A 109 7.70 3.74 7.57
CA ASP A 109 8.50 3.66 6.35
C ASP A 109 8.01 2.50 5.46
N GLY A 110 7.94 2.74 4.15
CA GLY A 110 7.43 1.78 3.18
C GLY A 110 8.24 0.48 3.11
N MET A 111 9.56 0.53 3.35
CA MET A 111 10.39 -0.67 3.45
C MET A 111 9.99 -1.51 4.66
N LYS A 112 9.70 -0.86 5.80
CA LYS A 112 9.24 -1.55 7.01
C LYS A 112 7.87 -2.19 6.83
N ILE A 113 6.94 -1.54 6.11
CA ILE A 113 5.65 -2.13 5.73
C ILE A 113 5.87 -3.38 4.86
N PHE A 114 6.77 -3.28 3.88
CA PHE A 114 7.12 -4.40 3.02
C PHE A 114 7.75 -5.56 3.80
N GLU A 115 8.62 -5.28 4.77
CA GLU A 115 9.19 -6.28 5.68
C GLU A 115 8.14 -7.01 6.51
N TYR A 116 7.15 -6.29 7.04
CA TYR A 116 6.09 -6.93 7.82
C TYR A 116 5.22 -7.87 7.00
N TYR A 117 5.01 -7.57 5.72
CA TYR A 117 4.13 -8.35 4.86
C TYR A 117 4.80 -9.57 4.21
N LYS A 118 6.12 -9.53 4.05
CA LYS A 118 6.91 -10.56 3.36
C LYS A 118 6.80 -11.93 4.04
#